data_AF-A0A6P4ZUB7-F1
#
_entry.id   AF-A0A6P4ZUB7-F1
#
_cell.length_a   1.000
_cell.length_b   1.000
_cell.length_c   1.000
_cell.angle_alpha   90.00
_cell.angle_beta   90.00
_cell.angle_gamma   90.00
#
_symmetry.space_group_name_H-M   'P 1'
#
loop_
_entity.id
_entity.type
_entity.pdbx_description
1 polymer ?
#
loop_
_entity_poly.entity_id
_entity_poly.type
_entity_poly.pdbx_seq_one_letter_code
_entity_poly.pdbx_strand_id
1 'polypeptide(L)'
;METKSCCPVCSAVIGKLTGNQPEGKMKVSYNNKMTLCGYKHTEVIVIDYVFKDGTQGPQHPNPGKPYKGTCRTAYLPRNTDGEKVLSLLKQAFNQRLTFTIGTSATTGQSDKVVWNDIHHKTRTYGGPSMHGYPDPGYLKRVTEDLAAKGIK
;
A
#
# COMPACT_ATOMS: atom_id res chain seq x y z
N MET A 1 15.53 6.17 -18.36
CA MET A 1 14.47 7.18 -18.07
C MET A 1 13.18 6.62 -18.62
N GLU A 2 12.34 6.00 -17.78
CA GLU A 2 10.99 5.65 -18.22
C GLU A 2 10.13 6.90 -18.08
N THR A 3 9.81 7.51 -19.22
CA THR A 3 8.99 8.70 -19.34
C THR A 3 7.57 8.35 -18.91
N LYS A 4 7.07 9.03 -17.87
CA LYS A 4 5.62 9.06 -17.58
C LYS A 4 4.92 9.60 -18.82
N SER A 5 4.32 8.74 -19.62
CA SER A 5 3.49 9.14 -20.74
C SER A 5 2.14 9.58 -20.17
N CYS A 6 2.03 10.82 -19.69
CA CYS A 6 0.75 11.43 -19.35
C CYS A 6 0.18 12.12 -20.59
N CYS A 7 -1.13 12.00 -20.81
CA CYS A 7 -1.84 12.77 -21.82
C CYS A 7 -1.68 14.27 -21.51
N PRO A 8 -1.11 15.08 -22.41
CA PRO A 8 -0.89 16.51 -22.15
C PRO A 8 -2.19 17.32 -22.08
N VAL A 9 -3.33 16.73 -22.46
CA VAL A 9 -4.64 17.40 -22.52
C VAL A 9 -5.46 17.16 -21.25
N CYS A 10 -5.45 15.94 -20.71
CA CYS A 10 -6.28 15.57 -19.55
C CYS A 10 -5.48 14.97 -18.39
N SER A 11 -4.15 14.95 -18.48
CA SER A 11 -3.23 14.37 -17.50
C SER A 11 -3.43 12.88 -17.22
N ALA A 12 -4.24 12.19 -18.04
CA ALA A 12 -4.45 10.75 -17.92
C ALA A 12 -3.15 9.99 -18.20
N VAL A 13 -2.77 9.07 -17.32
CA VAL A 13 -1.59 8.22 -17.51
C VAL A 13 -1.85 7.26 -18.68
N ILE A 14 -1.01 7.34 -19.71
CA ILE A 14 -0.97 6.46 -20.88
C ILE A 14 0.02 5.33 -20.57
N GLY A 15 -0.47 4.09 -20.53
CA GLY A 15 0.32 2.91 -20.18
C GLY A 15 0.16 2.48 -18.71
N LYS A 16 0.66 1.28 -18.41
CA LYS A 16 0.59 0.69 -17.06
C LYS A 16 1.71 1.27 -16.20
N LEU A 17 1.37 2.16 -15.26
CA LEU A 17 2.35 2.74 -14.35
C LEU A 17 2.98 1.62 -13.52
N THR A 18 4.30 1.47 -13.60
CA THR A 18 5.04 0.53 -12.77
C THR A 18 5.94 1.31 -11.82
N GLY A 19 5.87 1.01 -10.54
CA GLY A 19 6.69 1.67 -9.52
C GLY A 19 8.02 0.95 -9.27
N ASN A 20 8.72 1.41 -8.25
CA ASN A 20 10.03 0.90 -7.84
C ASN A 20 9.98 0.14 -6.51
N GLN A 21 8.83 -0.44 -6.14
CA GLN A 21 8.77 -1.40 -5.04
C GLN A 21 9.76 -2.55 -5.26
N PRO A 22 10.60 -2.90 -4.26
CA PRO A 22 11.47 -4.07 -4.35
C PRO A 22 10.68 -5.39 -4.35
N GLU A 23 11.34 -6.51 -4.64
CA GLU A 23 10.66 -7.81 -4.58
C GLU A 23 10.22 -8.15 -3.16
N GLY A 24 8.95 -8.57 -3.04
CA GLY A 24 8.32 -8.89 -1.77
C GLY A 24 7.11 -9.78 -1.96
N LYS A 25 6.47 -10.15 -0.86
CA LYS A 25 5.27 -11.00 -0.85
C LYS A 25 4.11 -10.26 -0.24
N MET A 26 2.95 -10.37 -0.88
CA MET A 26 1.64 -9.97 -0.33
C MET A 26 0.84 -11.25 -0.07
N LYS A 27 0.36 -11.43 1.15
CA LYS A 27 -0.52 -12.53 1.55
C LYS A 27 -1.82 -11.97 2.07
N VAL A 28 -2.91 -12.65 1.76
CA VAL A 28 -4.25 -12.27 2.19
C VAL A 28 -4.86 -13.44 2.96
N SER A 29 -5.42 -13.14 4.12
CA SER A 29 -6.20 -14.09 4.92
C SER A 29 -7.47 -13.42 5.46
N TYR A 30 -8.41 -14.22 5.93
CA TYR A 30 -9.68 -13.75 6.48
C TYR A 30 -9.79 -14.22 7.92
N ASN A 31 -10.18 -13.33 8.82
CA ASN A 31 -10.24 -13.60 10.25
C ASN A 31 -11.61 -13.19 10.82
N ASN A 32 -12.38 -14.19 11.25
CA ASN A 32 -13.70 -14.02 11.87
C ASN A 32 -13.67 -13.79 13.38
N LYS A 33 -12.51 -13.95 14.03
CA LYS A 33 -12.32 -13.70 15.47
C LYS A 33 -11.87 -12.27 15.75
N MET A 34 -11.39 -11.56 14.73
CA MET A 34 -10.91 -10.19 14.86
C MET A 34 -12.08 -9.20 14.78
N THR A 35 -12.05 -8.19 15.63
CA THR A 35 -13.00 -7.07 15.58
C THR A 35 -12.37 -5.88 14.87
N LEU A 36 -13.15 -5.22 14.01
CA LEU A 36 -12.76 -3.99 13.34
C LEU A 36 -13.70 -2.87 13.80
N CYS A 37 -13.18 -1.87 14.52
CA CYS A 37 -14.03 -0.82 15.08
C CYS A 37 -14.84 -0.11 13.98
N GLY A 38 -16.14 0.11 14.21
CA GLY A 38 -17.04 0.69 13.20
C GLY A 38 -17.66 -0.30 12.21
N TYR A 39 -17.23 -1.57 12.21
CA TYR A 39 -17.84 -2.64 11.40
C TYR A 39 -18.35 -3.76 12.31
N LYS A 40 -19.67 -3.90 12.41
CA LYS A 40 -20.31 -4.94 13.24
C LYS A 40 -20.45 -6.23 12.43
N HIS A 41 -20.22 -7.37 13.09
CA HIS A 41 -20.44 -8.72 12.54
C HIS A 41 -19.80 -8.97 11.16
N THR A 42 -18.69 -8.29 10.87
CA THR A 42 -17.98 -8.41 9.59
C THR A 42 -16.62 -9.07 9.87
N GLU A 43 -16.28 -10.09 9.10
CA GLU A 43 -14.92 -10.66 9.15
C GLU A 43 -13.89 -9.60 8.73
N VAL A 44 -12.63 -9.79 9.14
CA VAL A 44 -11.54 -8.87 8.79
C VAL A 44 -10.66 -9.52 7.73
N ILE A 45 -10.45 -8.79 6.63
CA ILE A 45 -9.41 -9.11 5.65
C ILE A 45 -8.09 -8.65 6.24
N VAL A 46 -7.15 -9.58 6.40
CA VAL A 46 -5.79 -9.32 6.87
C VAL A 46 -4.84 -9.42 5.69
N ILE A 47 -4.08 -8.36 5.45
CA ILE A 47 -3.13 -8.24 4.36
C ILE A 47 -1.73 -8.14 4.94
N ASP A 48 -0.90 -9.15 4.73
CA ASP A 48 0.48 -9.19 5.19
C ASP A 48 1.44 -8.92 4.03
N TYR A 49 2.30 -7.93 4.21
CA TYR A 49 3.38 -7.59 3.31
C TYR A 49 4.71 -7.97 3.94
N VAL A 50 5.55 -8.68 3.19
CA VAL A 50 6.87 -9.12 3.64
C VAL A 50 7.92 -8.79 2.59
N PHE A 51 8.88 -7.96 2.98
CA PHE A 51 10.06 -7.62 2.19
C PHE A 51 11.31 -7.99 2.99
N LYS A 52 12.22 -8.73 2.36
CA LYS A 52 13.53 -9.02 2.94
C LYS A 52 14.49 -7.87 2.70
N ASP A 53 15.57 -7.84 3.48
CA ASP A 53 16.74 -7.02 3.15
C ASP A 53 17.26 -7.36 1.75
N GLY A 54 17.86 -6.39 1.08
CA GLY A 54 18.38 -6.57 -0.26
C GLY A 54 19.28 -5.43 -0.70
N THR A 55 19.55 -5.38 -2.00
CA THR A 55 20.40 -4.36 -2.61
C THR A 55 19.57 -3.48 -3.56
N GLN A 56 19.82 -2.18 -3.53
CA GLN A 56 19.12 -1.22 -4.36
C GLN A 56 19.49 -1.41 -5.83
N GLY A 57 18.50 -1.72 -6.67
CA GLY A 57 18.63 -1.68 -8.13
C GLY A 57 18.73 -0.26 -8.71
N PRO A 58 18.92 -0.14 -10.05
CA PRO A 58 19.13 1.13 -10.75
C PRO A 58 17.99 2.16 -10.60
N GLN A 59 16.78 1.69 -10.30
CA GLN A 59 15.57 2.51 -10.15
C GLN A 59 15.38 3.08 -8.73
N HIS A 60 16.25 2.73 -7.79
CA HIS A 60 16.17 3.17 -6.40
C HIS A 60 17.11 4.35 -6.12
N PRO A 61 16.94 5.07 -5.00
CA PRO A 61 17.70 6.29 -4.72
C PRO A 61 19.22 6.12 -4.69
N ASN A 62 19.72 4.98 -4.18
CA ASN A 62 21.15 4.71 -4.03
C ASN A 62 21.52 3.35 -4.65
N PRO A 63 21.63 3.23 -5.99
CA PRO A 63 21.94 1.95 -6.64
C PRO A 63 23.21 1.28 -6.08
N GLY A 64 23.16 -0.02 -5.87
CA GLY A 64 24.24 -0.83 -5.28
C GLY A 64 24.33 -0.78 -3.75
N LYS A 65 23.65 0.16 -3.08
CA LYS A 65 23.61 0.24 -1.61
C LYS A 65 22.61 -0.78 -1.03
N PRO A 66 22.89 -1.40 0.13
CA PRO A 66 21.89 -2.22 0.81
C PRO A 66 20.67 -1.39 1.24
N TYR A 67 19.51 -2.03 1.29
CA TYR A 67 18.31 -1.51 1.94
C TYR A 67 17.80 -2.51 3.00
N LYS A 68 17.07 -2.00 3.99
CA LYS A 68 16.40 -2.82 5.01
C LYS A 68 14.95 -3.11 4.62
N GLY A 69 14.59 -4.39 4.70
CA GLY A 69 13.24 -4.90 4.47
C GLY A 69 12.25 -4.48 5.55
N THR A 70 11.02 -4.99 5.46
CA THR A 70 9.95 -4.70 6.41
C THR A 70 8.88 -5.78 6.39
N CYS A 71 8.19 -5.95 7.51
CA CYS A 71 6.95 -6.70 7.61
C CYS A 71 5.84 -5.75 8.06
N ARG A 72 4.72 -5.72 7.34
CA ARG A 72 3.58 -4.87 7.68
C ARG A 72 2.27 -5.61 7.49
N THR A 73 1.35 -5.40 8.41
CA THR A 73 0.00 -5.93 8.34
C THR A 73 -0.99 -4.79 8.18
N ALA A 74 -1.98 -4.98 7.32
CA ALA A 74 -3.07 -4.04 7.11
C ALA A 74 -4.43 -4.75 7.16
N TYR A 75 -5.49 -3.97 7.43
CA TYR A 75 -6.83 -4.48 7.69
C TYR A 75 -7.90 -3.80 6.84
N LEU A 76 -8.80 -4.59 6.27
CA LEU A 76 -10.02 -4.13 5.60
C LEU A 76 -11.23 -4.87 6.19
N PRO A 77 -12.43 -4.27 6.19
CA PRO A 77 -13.65 -5.02 6.44
C PRO A 77 -13.90 -6.00 5.30
N ARG A 78 -14.36 -7.22 5.60
CA ARG A 78 -14.82 -8.18 4.58
C ARG A 78 -16.26 -7.87 4.17
N ASN A 79 -16.42 -6.80 3.41
CA ASN A 79 -17.67 -6.41 2.76
C ASN A 79 -17.40 -6.04 1.29
N THR A 80 -18.44 -5.69 0.53
CA THR A 80 -18.32 -5.37 -0.90
C THR A 80 -17.26 -4.30 -1.19
N ASP A 81 -17.24 -3.22 -0.42
CA ASP A 81 -16.28 -2.12 -0.62
C ASP A 81 -14.85 -2.51 -0.23
N GLY A 82 -14.69 -3.25 0.87
CA GLY A 82 -13.39 -3.76 1.31
C GLY A 82 -12.79 -4.78 0.34
N GLU A 83 -13.59 -5.68 -0.23
CA GLU A 83 -13.16 -6.61 -1.27
C GLU A 83 -12.77 -5.89 -2.57
N LYS A 84 -13.50 -4.82 -2.92
CA LYS A 84 -13.14 -3.96 -4.05
C LYS A 84 -11.78 -3.29 -3.81
N VAL A 85 -11.58 -2.67 -2.65
CA VAL A 85 -10.29 -2.07 -2.27
C VAL A 85 -9.17 -3.12 -2.27
N LEU A 86 -9.42 -4.32 -1.75
CA LEU A 86 -8.45 -5.42 -1.77
C LEU A 86 -8.00 -5.75 -3.20
N SER A 87 -8.92 -5.82 -4.16
CA SER A 87 -8.61 -6.07 -5.57
C SER A 87 -7.66 -5.01 -6.14
N LEU A 88 -7.96 -3.74 -5.88
CA LEU A 88 -7.13 -2.61 -6.31
C LEU A 88 -5.76 -2.62 -5.64
N LEU A 89 -5.67 -2.94 -4.34
CA LEU A 89 -4.40 -3.07 -3.63
C LEU A 89 -3.54 -4.20 -4.20
N LYS A 90 -4.14 -5.35 -4.57
CA LYS A 90 -3.43 -6.44 -5.26
C LYS A 90 -2.88 -5.95 -6.60
N GLN A 91 -3.68 -5.19 -7.36
CA GLN A 91 -3.24 -4.62 -8.63
C GLN A 91 -2.10 -3.62 -8.45
N ALA A 92 -2.17 -2.73 -7.46
CA ALA A 92 -1.12 -1.78 -7.12
C ALA A 92 0.18 -2.48 -6.69
N PHE A 93 0.08 -3.54 -5.89
CA PHE A 93 1.23 -4.34 -5.45
C PHE A 93 1.90 -5.04 -6.64
N ASN A 94 1.11 -5.64 -7.54
CA ASN A 94 1.61 -6.27 -8.77
C ASN A 94 2.26 -5.25 -9.72
N GLN A 95 1.83 -3.99 -9.67
CA GLN A 95 2.42 -2.87 -10.39
C GLN A 95 3.57 -2.19 -9.64
N ARG A 96 4.02 -2.76 -8.52
CA ARG A 96 5.14 -2.22 -7.73
C ARG A 96 4.89 -0.80 -7.18
N LEU A 97 3.64 -0.45 -6.92
CA LEU A 97 3.22 0.90 -6.50
C LEU A 97 2.97 1.04 -4.99
N THR A 98 2.81 -0.05 -4.25
CA THR A 98 2.41 0.00 -2.83
C THR A 98 3.53 0.47 -1.90
N PHE A 99 4.76 0.09 -2.21
CA PHE A 99 5.96 0.45 -1.45
C PHE A 99 7.03 1.07 -2.34
N THR A 100 8.03 1.66 -1.70
CA THR A 100 9.25 2.18 -2.33
C THR A 100 10.42 2.04 -1.37
N ILE A 101 11.63 2.32 -1.83
CA ILE A 101 12.81 2.47 -0.95
C ILE A 101 13.03 3.96 -0.72
N GLY A 102 13.10 4.36 0.54
CA GLY A 102 13.28 5.75 0.91
C GLY A 102 13.56 5.92 2.39
N THR A 103 13.19 7.09 2.90
CA THR A 103 13.36 7.47 4.30
C THR A 103 12.08 7.23 5.08
N SER A 104 12.19 6.49 6.18
CA SER A 104 11.08 6.26 7.10
C SER A 104 10.64 7.57 7.75
N ALA A 105 9.41 8.01 7.50
CA ALA A 105 8.87 9.22 8.10
C ALA A 105 8.83 9.16 9.65
N THR A 106 8.67 7.97 10.23
CA THR A 106 8.57 7.80 11.68
C THR A 106 9.93 7.75 12.38
N THR A 107 10.96 7.21 11.73
CA THR A 107 12.27 6.95 12.38
C THR A 107 13.42 7.74 11.77
N GLY A 108 13.21 8.46 10.66
CA GLY A 108 14.25 9.17 9.93
C GLY A 108 15.28 8.28 9.22
N GLN A 109 15.15 6.95 9.33
CA GLN A 109 16.12 6.02 8.75
C GLN A 109 15.92 5.90 7.23
N SER A 110 16.98 6.18 6.48
CA SER A 110 17.07 6.04 5.02
C SER A 110 17.31 4.59 4.60
N ASP A 111 17.21 4.34 3.28
CA ASP A 111 17.44 3.04 2.65
C ASP A 111 16.56 1.93 3.25
N LYS A 112 15.27 2.25 3.47
CA LYS A 112 14.26 1.31 3.99
C LYS A 112 13.08 1.15 3.06
N VAL A 113 12.46 -0.02 3.10
CA VAL A 113 11.15 -0.23 2.47
C VAL A 113 10.07 0.53 3.25
N VAL A 114 9.45 1.50 2.58
CA VAL A 114 8.43 2.41 3.13
C VAL A 114 7.18 2.41 2.26
N TRP A 115 6.05 2.85 2.84
CA TRP A 115 4.80 3.06 2.09
C TRP A 115 4.99 4.10 0.97
N ASN A 116 4.26 3.96 -0.13
CA ASN A 116 4.36 4.84 -1.30
C ASN A 116 3.02 5.54 -1.59
N ASP A 117 2.58 6.38 -0.65
CA ASP A 117 1.37 7.22 -0.70
C ASP A 117 0.02 6.49 -0.88
N ILE A 118 -0.03 5.18 -0.64
CA ILE A 118 -1.28 4.43 -0.56
C ILE A 118 -1.54 4.12 0.90
N HIS A 119 -2.51 4.83 1.51
CA HIS A 119 -2.75 4.70 2.94
C HIS A 119 -3.32 3.32 3.29
N HIS A 120 -2.72 2.67 4.27
CA HIS A 120 -3.17 1.41 4.83
C HIS A 120 -3.59 1.57 6.28
N LYS A 121 -4.61 0.81 6.69
CA LYS A 121 -4.99 0.69 8.09
C LYS A 121 -4.19 -0.39 8.77
N THR A 122 -3.23 0.00 9.61
CA THR A 122 -2.31 -0.90 10.33
C THR A 122 -2.77 -1.21 11.74
N ARG A 123 -3.91 -0.68 12.17
CA ARG A 123 -4.59 -1.04 13.43
C ARG A 123 -6.07 -1.28 13.19
N THR A 124 -6.68 -2.12 14.02
CA THR A 124 -8.12 -2.39 13.99
C THR A 124 -8.94 -1.44 14.87
N TYR A 125 -8.26 -0.57 15.62
CA TYR A 125 -8.83 0.39 16.58
C TYR A 125 -7.99 1.68 16.59
N GLY A 126 -8.41 2.68 17.38
CA GLY A 126 -7.65 3.92 17.62
C GLY A 126 -7.91 5.04 16.61
N GLY A 127 -8.81 4.83 15.65
CA GLY A 127 -9.23 5.84 14.69
C GLY A 127 -8.13 6.29 13.73
N PRO A 128 -8.39 7.35 12.93
CA PRO A 128 -7.49 7.80 11.87
C PRO A 128 -6.10 8.21 12.36
N SER A 129 -6.00 8.84 13.54
CA SER A 129 -4.74 9.32 14.13
C SER A 129 -3.76 8.19 14.43
N MET A 130 -4.26 6.97 14.65
CA MET A 130 -3.43 5.78 14.90
C MET A 130 -3.31 4.86 13.68
N HIS A 131 -3.67 5.37 12.49
CA HIS A 131 -3.79 4.57 11.26
C HIS A 131 -4.74 3.38 11.43
N GLY A 132 -5.79 3.56 12.23
CA GLY A 132 -6.74 2.50 12.57
C GLY A 132 -8.20 2.87 12.32
N TYR A 133 -9.08 2.06 12.89
CA TYR A 133 -10.53 2.19 12.80
C TYR A 133 -11.13 2.65 14.15
N PRO A 134 -12.36 3.20 14.21
CA PRO A 134 -13.26 3.47 13.10
C PRO A 134 -12.74 4.63 12.24
N ASP A 135 -12.97 4.55 10.95
CA ASP A 135 -12.66 5.61 10.00
C ASP A 135 -13.62 5.52 8.80
N PRO A 136 -14.79 6.17 8.87
CA PRO A 136 -15.83 6.06 7.84
C PRO A 136 -15.38 6.53 6.45
N GLY A 137 -14.40 7.43 6.37
CA GLY A 137 -13.92 7.97 5.10
C GLY A 137 -12.76 7.19 4.48
N TYR A 138 -12.23 6.16 5.15
CA TYR A 138 -11.01 5.50 4.72
C TYR A 138 -11.12 4.81 3.36
N LEU A 139 -12.16 4.00 3.12
CA LEU A 139 -12.29 3.22 1.88
C LEU A 139 -12.39 4.13 0.65
N LYS A 140 -13.03 5.30 0.80
CA LYS A 140 -13.05 6.34 -0.24
C LYS A 140 -11.64 6.91 -0.48
N ARG A 141 -10.97 7.37 0.58
CA ARG A 141 -9.62 7.97 0.46
C ARG A 141 -8.58 7.03 -0.12
N VAL A 142 -8.55 5.76 0.30
CA VAL A 142 -7.59 4.79 -0.27
C VAL A 142 -7.89 4.50 -1.74
N THR A 143 -9.16 4.53 -2.15
CA THR A 143 -9.53 4.41 -3.57
C THR A 143 -9.06 5.62 -4.37
N GLU A 144 -9.11 6.82 -3.79
CA GLU A 144 -8.56 8.05 -4.40
C GLU A 144 -7.03 7.99 -4.50
N ASP A 145 -6.33 7.52 -3.45
CA ASP A 145 -4.88 7.29 -3.47
C ASP A 145 -4.49 6.32 -4.60
N LEU A 146 -5.24 5.22 -4.74
CA LEU A 146 -5.04 4.22 -5.79
C LEU A 146 -5.29 4.81 -7.18
N ALA A 147 -6.38 5.57 -7.35
CA ALA A 147 -6.71 6.23 -8.61
C ALA A 147 -5.63 7.25 -9.02
N ALA A 148 -5.06 7.99 -8.06
CA ALA A 148 -3.96 8.91 -8.29
C ALA A 148 -2.67 8.19 -8.75
N LYS A 149 -2.51 6.91 -8.39
CA LYS A 149 -1.44 6.02 -8.87
C LYS A 149 -1.85 5.26 -10.16
N GLY A 150 -2.96 5.61 -10.79
CA GLY A 150 -3.43 5.00 -12.05
C GLY A 150 -4.14 3.65 -11.88
N ILE A 151 -4.55 3.29 -10.67
CA ILE A 151 -5.24 2.03 -10.36
C ILE A 151 -6.75 2.30 -10.24
N LYS A 152 -7.57 1.64 -11.06
CA LYS A 152 -9.02 1.88 -11.16
C LYS A 152 -9.79 0.58 -11.31
#